data_AF-A0A2V5LHR5-F1
#
_entry.id   AF-A0A2V5LHR5-F1
#
_cell.length_a   1.000
_cell.length_b   1.000
_cell.length_c   1.000
_cell.angle_alpha   90.00
_cell.angle_beta   90.00
_cell.angle_gamma   90.00
#
_symmetry.space_group_name_H-M   'P 1'
#
loop_
_entity.id
_entity.type
_entity.pdbx_description
1 polymer ?
#
loop_
_entity_poly.entity_id
_entity_poly.type
_entity_poly.pdbx_seq_one_letter_code
_entity_poly.pdbx_strand_id
1 'polypeptide(L)'
;MKLTSEAIAARADSSRKKYWRRDALPDLSRFLTAEKHRIHLVGVAGSGMSGLAGLLIELGHAVSGSDKVSTTETERLQRLGLHFHEQHLAEHADAADLVVFSSAIKNDNPILLSARTFGKPLLRRAEAVAAIMQARRGIVIAGMHGKTTTSAMTAHVLREGGVHPSHYVGAEIPILGTNAHWNPRGEYFVAEGDESDGTLRCFHPEYAVILNIEEEHLDFYSDLAAIEKVFAQLIDQTSGSVLYNIDDPNTARLCGKRKCAVSYGFSERADYRGADVELRNFGSSFLVCRRGKKLGQATLNVPGEHNVHNALGVIALASELSIPFNKITASLGKFEHARRRFEIKYASDRFLLVDDYAHHPTEIRATLCTAESIGRRRLITMFQPHRFSRTKALCREFGSAFDHADRVVITDVYPASEPPIPGITGRTIVDEIVRRGHRGVTYQPRLQSVHRDVGNMLEAGDLVLSLGAGNIHEQLEILAADLVIAEKLKTIVSEEGEVRLYEPLSNHTTLRVGGPAQFWVEPRTEQAFAELIRFCLDEHLPLFAIGRGSNLLVRD
;
A
#
# COMPACT_ATOMS: atom_id res chain seq x y z
N MET A 1 -8.18 -23.33 -35.46
CA MET A 1 -8.54 -22.16 -36.27
C MET A 1 -8.34 -20.92 -35.40
N LYS A 2 -7.22 -20.19 -35.55
CA LYS A 2 -6.91 -19.00 -34.74
C LYS A 2 -7.84 -17.87 -35.19
N LEU A 3 -8.65 -17.34 -34.27
CA LEU A 3 -9.47 -16.16 -34.52
C LEU A 3 -8.55 -14.95 -34.76
N THR A 4 -8.85 -14.16 -35.79
CA THR A 4 -8.10 -12.96 -36.14
C THR A 4 -8.21 -11.89 -35.03
N SER A 5 -7.21 -11.00 -34.95
CA SER A 5 -7.17 -9.89 -33.98
C SER A 5 -8.43 -9.02 -34.00
N GLU A 6 -9.06 -8.86 -35.17
CA GLU A 6 -10.34 -8.16 -35.35
C GLU A 6 -11.52 -8.92 -34.73
N ALA A 7 -11.53 -10.26 -34.77
CA ALA A 7 -12.58 -11.07 -34.16
C ALA A 7 -12.47 -11.10 -32.62
N ILE A 8 -11.25 -10.95 -32.07
CA ILE A 8 -11.02 -10.78 -30.64
C ILE A 8 -11.45 -9.37 -30.19
N ALA A 9 -11.13 -8.34 -30.97
CA ALA A 9 -11.58 -6.96 -30.72
C ALA A 9 -13.12 -6.84 -30.79
N ALA A 10 -13.77 -7.50 -31.76
CA ALA A 10 -15.24 -7.55 -31.86
C ALA A 10 -15.91 -8.37 -30.74
N ARG A 11 -15.24 -9.40 -30.21
CA ARG A 11 -15.71 -10.13 -29.01
C ARG A 11 -15.57 -9.30 -27.73
N ALA A 12 -14.48 -8.54 -27.59
CA ALA A 12 -14.34 -7.54 -26.53
C ALA A 12 -15.44 -6.48 -26.65
N ASP A 13 -15.71 -5.98 -27.85
CA ASP A 13 -16.71 -4.93 -28.10
C ASP A 13 -18.17 -5.40 -27.95
N SER A 14 -18.48 -6.65 -28.32
CA SER A 14 -19.80 -7.26 -28.06
C SER A 14 -20.03 -7.57 -26.58
N SER A 15 -18.98 -7.83 -25.79
CA SER A 15 -19.11 -7.91 -24.33
C SER A 15 -19.28 -6.53 -23.67
N ARG A 16 -18.83 -5.43 -24.30
CA ARG A 16 -18.99 -4.05 -23.82
C ARG A 16 -20.44 -3.55 -23.86
N LYS A 17 -21.25 -4.03 -24.80
CA LYS A 17 -22.70 -3.73 -24.87
C LYS A 17 -23.53 -4.47 -23.80
N LYS A 18 -22.93 -5.35 -23.00
CA LYS A 18 -23.68 -6.29 -22.13
C LYS A 18 -23.82 -5.84 -20.67
N TYR A 19 -23.06 -4.83 -20.24
CA TYR A 19 -23.00 -4.44 -18.81
C TYR A 19 -23.60 -3.07 -18.50
N TRP A 20 -23.88 -2.26 -19.52
CA TRP A 20 -24.29 -0.87 -19.34
C TRP A 20 -25.35 -0.50 -20.38
N ARG A 21 -26.54 -0.10 -19.92
CA ARG A 21 -27.44 0.73 -20.73
C ARG A 21 -27.07 2.17 -20.43
N ARG A 22 -26.21 2.77 -21.26
CA ARG A 22 -25.92 4.22 -21.23
C ARG A 22 -27.20 5.06 -21.32
N ASP A 23 -28.24 4.49 -21.90
CA ASP A 23 -29.57 5.08 -22.06
C ASP A 23 -30.40 5.10 -20.75
N ALA A 24 -30.01 4.38 -19.70
CA ALA A 24 -30.77 4.30 -18.45
C ALA A 24 -30.48 5.47 -17.48
N LEU A 25 -29.30 6.07 -17.55
CA LEU A 25 -28.86 7.20 -16.70
C LEU A 25 -28.13 8.23 -17.57
N PRO A 26 -28.86 9.14 -18.26
CA PRO A 26 -28.31 10.02 -19.29
C PRO A 26 -27.31 11.07 -18.74
N ASP A 27 -27.29 11.31 -17.42
CA ASP A 27 -26.28 12.12 -16.74
C ASP A 27 -25.87 11.47 -15.41
N LEU A 28 -24.94 10.52 -15.50
CA LEU A 28 -24.48 9.77 -14.33
C LEU A 28 -23.74 10.65 -13.30
N SER A 29 -23.06 11.69 -13.76
CA SER A 29 -22.35 12.61 -12.86
C SER A 29 -23.33 13.37 -11.99
N ARG A 30 -24.37 13.95 -12.60
CA ARG A 30 -25.46 14.59 -11.87
C ARG A 30 -26.20 13.61 -10.95
N PHE A 31 -26.52 12.41 -11.44
CA PHE A 31 -27.17 11.37 -10.64
C PHE A 31 -26.40 11.07 -9.35
N LEU A 32 -25.06 11.00 -9.41
CA LEU A 32 -24.22 10.66 -8.25
C LEU A 32 -23.79 11.86 -7.40
N THR A 33 -24.00 13.11 -7.84
CA THR A 33 -23.44 14.28 -7.12
C THR A 33 -24.45 15.36 -6.78
N ALA A 34 -25.62 15.38 -7.42
CA ALA A 34 -26.64 16.40 -7.24
C ALA A 34 -28.01 15.84 -6.81
N GLU A 35 -28.17 14.52 -6.83
CA GLU A 35 -29.44 13.83 -6.54
C GLU A 35 -29.28 12.84 -5.40
N LYS A 36 -30.40 12.42 -4.79
CA LYS A 36 -30.40 11.45 -3.68
C LYS A 36 -31.07 10.16 -4.13
N HIS A 37 -30.29 9.09 -4.12
CA HIS A 37 -30.67 7.76 -4.62
C HIS A 37 -30.26 6.67 -3.64
N ARG A 38 -30.87 5.49 -3.76
CA ARG A 38 -30.48 4.28 -3.04
C ARG A 38 -29.43 3.53 -3.84
N ILE A 39 -28.22 3.44 -3.31
CA ILE A 39 -27.10 2.81 -3.99
C ILE A 39 -26.65 1.58 -3.20
N HIS A 40 -26.55 0.44 -3.87
CA HIS A 40 -26.05 -0.80 -3.26
C HIS A 40 -24.65 -1.13 -3.76
N LEU A 41 -23.73 -1.38 -2.83
CA LEU A 41 -22.32 -1.69 -3.11
C LEU A 41 -22.03 -3.17 -2.88
N VAL A 42 -21.67 -3.91 -3.93
CA VAL A 42 -21.27 -5.33 -3.82
C VAL A 42 -19.76 -5.43 -3.65
N GLY A 43 -19.32 -6.01 -2.54
CA GLY A 43 -17.92 -6.06 -2.12
C GLY A 43 -17.49 -4.81 -1.34
N VAL A 44 -18.36 -4.30 -0.47
CA VAL A 44 -18.18 -2.99 0.20
C VAL A 44 -17.00 -2.94 1.17
N ALA A 45 -16.50 -4.09 1.64
CA ALA A 45 -15.38 -4.14 2.59
C ALA A 45 -14.01 -3.91 1.94
N GLY A 46 -13.90 -3.96 0.61
CA GLY A 46 -12.66 -3.64 -0.10
C GLY A 46 -12.27 -2.16 0.08
N SER A 47 -10.98 -1.85 0.14
CA SER A 47 -10.49 -0.48 0.42
C SER A 47 -11.06 0.58 -0.54
N GLY A 48 -11.10 0.28 -1.84
CA GLY A 48 -11.70 1.20 -2.81
C GLY A 48 -13.23 1.31 -2.69
N MET A 49 -13.92 0.21 -2.39
CA MET A 49 -15.39 0.22 -2.30
C MET A 49 -15.87 0.92 -1.02
N SER A 50 -15.18 0.74 0.09
CA SER A 50 -15.45 1.46 1.35
C SER A 50 -15.22 2.97 1.20
N GLY A 51 -14.16 3.38 0.49
CA GLY A 51 -13.95 4.78 0.14
C GLY A 51 -15.10 5.35 -0.70
N LEU A 52 -15.55 4.60 -1.71
CA LEU A 52 -16.72 4.99 -2.53
C LEU A 52 -18.00 5.07 -1.68
N ALA A 53 -18.21 4.14 -0.75
CA ALA A 53 -19.33 4.17 0.18
C ALA A 53 -19.33 5.45 1.01
N GLY A 54 -18.18 5.83 1.56
CA GLY A 54 -17.99 7.08 2.29
C GLY A 54 -18.37 8.31 1.46
N LEU A 55 -17.87 8.40 0.21
CA LEU A 55 -18.21 9.50 -0.70
C LEU A 55 -19.71 9.58 -0.97
N LEU A 56 -20.36 8.46 -1.26
CA LEU A 56 -21.79 8.44 -1.57
C LEU A 56 -22.64 8.83 -0.35
N ILE A 57 -22.22 8.46 0.87
CA ILE A 57 -22.85 8.91 2.11
C ILE A 57 -22.70 10.43 2.28
N GLU A 58 -21.49 10.98 2.09
CA GLU A 58 -21.23 12.43 2.18
C GLU A 58 -22.00 13.23 1.11
N LEU A 59 -22.23 12.62 -0.06
CA LEU A 59 -23.07 13.16 -1.14
C LEU A 59 -24.58 13.06 -0.84
N GLY A 60 -24.97 12.38 0.25
CA GLY A 60 -26.35 12.33 0.74
C GLY A 60 -27.19 11.18 0.17
N HIS A 61 -26.56 10.17 -0.44
CA HIS A 61 -27.24 8.96 -0.89
C HIS A 61 -27.61 8.03 0.28
N ALA A 62 -28.64 7.22 0.09
CA ALA A 62 -28.92 6.09 0.96
C ALA A 62 -28.06 4.91 0.52
N VAL A 63 -27.00 4.60 1.27
CA VAL A 63 -26.01 3.60 0.87
C VAL A 63 -26.24 2.29 1.62
N SER A 64 -26.34 1.21 0.87
CA SER A 64 -26.29 -0.16 1.38
C SER A 64 -25.11 -0.89 0.75
N GLY A 65 -24.65 -1.98 1.36
CA GLY A 65 -23.60 -2.78 0.78
C GLY A 65 -23.55 -4.19 1.32
N SER A 66 -22.97 -5.10 0.55
CA SER A 66 -22.79 -6.49 0.94
C SER A 66 -21.34 -6.93 0.83
N ASP A 67 -20.88 -7.71 1.81
CA ASP A 67 -19.59 -8.38 1.77
C ASP A 67 -19.64 -9.70 2.57
N LYS A 68 -18.67 -10.57 2.36
CA LYS A 68 -18.54 -11.84 3.10
C LYS A 68 -17.89 -11.64 4.47
N VAL A 69 -17.22 -10.51 4.68
CA VAL A 69 -16.44 -10.23 5.89
C VAL A 69 -16.73 -8.80 6.34
N SER A 70 -16.95 -8.62 7.65
CA SER A 70 -16.95 -7.29 8.28
C SER A 70 -15.52 -6.86 8.59
N THR A 71 -15.21 -5.59 8.33
CA THR A 71 -13.93 -4.94 8.66
C THR A 71 -14.16 -3.72 9.53
N THR A 72 -13.11 -3.26 10.22
CA THR A 72 -13.13 -2.01 11.02
C THR A 72 -13.68 -0.81 10.23
N GLU A 73 -13.39 -0.75 8.93
CA GLU A 73 -13.87 0.31 8.06
C GLU A 73 -15.37 0.17 7.75
N THR A 74 -15.87 -1.04 7.50
CA THR A 74 -17.32 -1.24 7.35
C THR A 74 -18.08 -0.96 8.64
N GLU A 75 -17.51 -1.24 9.81
CA GLU A 75 -18.10 -0.89 11.11
C GLU A 75 -18.12 0.64 11.34
N ARG A 76 -17.09 1.35 10.88
CA ARG A 76 -17.07 2.82 10.85
C ARG A 76 -18.15 3.37 9.91
N LEU A 77 -18.26 2.84 8.70
CA LEU A 77 -19.25 3.28 7.72
C LEU A 77 -20.69 2.98 8.18
N GLN A 78 -20.93 1.87 8.87
CA GLN A 78 -22.24 1.57 9.47
C GLN A 78 -22.66 2.67 10.47
N ARG A 79 -21.72 3.16 11.29
CA ARG A 79 -21.96 4.31 12.18
C ARG A 79 -22.25 5.61 11.43
N LEU A 80 -21.81 5.72 10.17
CA LEU A 80 -22.08 6.86 9.28
C LEU A 80 -23.35 6.70 8.44
N GLY A 81 -24.04 5.55 8.52
CA GLY A 81 -25.31 5.30 7.82
C GLY A 81 -25.25 4.27 6.70
N LEU A 82 -24.15 3.51 6.55
CA LEU A 82 -24.11 2.34 5.65
C LEU A 82 -25.02 1.23 6.19
N HIS A 83 -25.97 0.77 5.39
CA HIS A 83 -26.71 -0.46 5.68
C HIS A 83 -25.93 -1.68 5.17
N PHE A 84 -25.22 -2.36 6.07
CA PHE A 84 -24.36 -3.49 5.74
C PHE A 84 -25.12 -4.82 5.80
N HIS A 85 -24.89 -5.66 4.79
CA HIS A 85 -25.38 -7.03 4.73
C HIS A 85 -24.21 -8.01 4.72
N GLU A 86 -24.21 -8.94 5.66
CA GLU A 86 -23.32 -10.08 5.63
C GLU A 86 -23.84 -11.06 4.57
N GLN A 87 -22.98 -11.43 3.61
CA GLN A 87 -23.28 -12.23 2.41
C GLN A 87 -23.97 -11.49 1.24
N HIS A 88 -23.96 -12.14 0.08
CA HIS A 88 -24.59 -11.63 -1.14
C HIS A 88 -25.89 -12.40 -1.41
N LEU A 89 -27.04 -11.83 -1.03
CA LEU A 89 -28.36 -12.34 -1.40
C LEU A 89 -29.02 -11.38 -2.40
N ALA A 90 -29.79 -11.92 -3.35
CA ALA A 90 -30.42 -11.12 -4.40
C ALA A 90 -31.29 -9.97 -3.84
N GLU A 91 -32.01 -10.24 -2.75
CA GLU A 91 -32.90 -9.31 -2.06
C GLU A 91 -32.19 -8.10 -1.43
N HIS A 92 -30.88 -8.21 -1.13
CA HIS A 92 -30.11 -7.13 -0.52
C HIS A 92 -30.05 -5.85 -1.38
N ALA A 93 -30.22 -5.99 -2.70
CA ALA A 93 -30.23 -4.88 -3.64
C ALA A 93 -31.63 -4.57 -4.20
N ASP A 94 -32.71 -5.12 -3.63
CA ASP A 94 -34.06 -4.98 -4.19
C ASP A 94 -34.56 -3.53 -4.22
N ALA A 95 -34.22 -2.76 -3.20
CA ALA A 95 -34.55 -1.33 -3.13
C ALA A 95 -33.53 -0.44 -3.85
N ALA A 96 -32.45 -0.96 -4.44
CA ALA A 96 -31.41 -0.14 -5.03
C ALA A 96 -31.83 0.46 -6.38
N ASP A 97 -31.62 1.77 -6.53
CA ASP A 97 -31.78 2.51 -7.79
C ASP A 97 -30.54 2.32 -8.68
N LEU A 98 -29.38 2.03 -8.07
CA LEU A 98 -28.11 1.71 -8.73
C LEU A 98 -27.35 0.66 -7.93
N VAL A 99 -26.74 -0.31 -8.62
CA VAL A 99 -25.82 -1.27 -8.02
C VAL A 99 -24.40 -1.04 -8.54
N VAL A 100 -23.45 -0.85 -7.63
CA VAL A 100 -22.02 -0.72 -7.95
C VAL A 100 -21.25 -1.92 -7.42
N PHE A 101 -20.32 -2.46 -8.20
CA PHE A 101 -19.56 -3.65 -7.81
C PHE A 101 -18.05 -3.49 -8.04
N SER A 102 -17.27 -4.21 -7.23
CA SER A 102 -15.81 -4.26 -7.36
C SER A 102 -15.37 -5.24 -8.45
N SER A 103 -14.12 -5.10 -8.91
CA SER A 103 -13.50 -6.03 -9.87
C SER A 103 -13.36 -7.47 -9.35
N ALA A 104 -13.40 -7.66 -8.03
CA ALA A 104 -13.35 -8.98 -7.40
C ALA A 104 -14.70 -9.73 -7.47
N ILE A 105 -15.80 -9.04 -7.77
CA ILE A 105 -17.13 -9.66 -7.85
C ILE A 105 -17.30 -10.39 -9.18
N LYS A 106 -17.55 -11.70 -9.10
CA LYS A 106 -17.81 -12.55 -10.26
C LYS A 106 -19.18 -12.30 -10.88
N ASN A 107 -19.30 -12.57 -12.18
CA ASN A 107 -20.50 -12.33 -12.98
C ASN A 107 -21.72 -13.20 -12.59
N ASP A 108 -21.49 -14.29 -11.87
CA ASP A 108 -22.48 -15.21 -11.32
C ASP A 108 -22.97 -14.81 -9.91
N ASN A 109 -22.50 -13.67 -9.38
CA ASN A 109 -22.98 -13.14 -8.12
C ASN A 109 -24.51 -12.93 -8.16
N PRO A 110 -25.26 -13.42 -7.15
CA PRO A 110 -26.72 -13.41 -7.16
C PRO A 110 -27.32 -12.00 -7.26
N ILE A 111 -26.68 -10.97 -6.67
CA ILE A 111 -27.11 -9.58 -6.78
C ILE A 111 -26.96 -9.07 -8.21
N LEU A 112 -25.82 -9.38 -8.86
CA LEU A 112 -25.59 -8.97 -10.26
C LEU A 112 -26.55 -9.68 -11.23
N LEU A 113 -26.85 -10.95 -10.99
CA LEU A 113 -27.83 -11.70 -11.78
C LEU A 113 -29.24 -11.12 -11.60
N SER A 114 -29.66 -10.85 -10.36
CA SER A 114 -30.95 -10.22 -10.06
C SER A 114 -31.07 -8.85 -10.71
N ALA A 115 -30.05 -7.99 -10.55
CA ALA A 115 -30.02 -6.67 -11.16
C ALA A 115 -30.17 -6.72 -12.69
N ARG A 116 -29.51 -7.68 -13.36
CA ARG A 116 -29.68 -7.89 -14.81
C ARG A 116 -31.10 -8.33 -15.18
N THR A 117 -31.66 -9.27 -14.42
CA THR A 117 -33.02 -9.79 -14.67
C THR A 117 -34.07 -8.69 -14.54
N PHE A 118 -33.94 -7.82 -13.54
CA PHE A 118 -34.89 -6.72 -13.29
C PHE A 118 -34.49 -5.39 -13.96
N GLY A 119 -33.46 -5.38 -14.80
CA GLY A 119 -33.05 -4.20 -15.56
C GLY A 119 -32.49 -3.04 -14.73
N LYS A 120 -31.94 -3.32 -13.54
CA LYS A 120 -31.33 -2.31 -12.69
C LYS A 120 -29.98 -1.84 -13.27
N PRO A 121 -29.67 -0.53 -13.19
CA PRO A 121 -28.36 -0.02 -13.58
C PRO A 121 -27.24 -0.69 -12.78
N LEU A 122 -26.20 -1.12 -13.51
CA LEU A 122 -24.99 -1.72 -12.95
C LEU A 122 -23.80 -0.86 -13.33
N LEU A 123 -22.93 -0.57 -12.36
CA LEU A 123 -21.67 0.14 -12.58
C LEU A 123 -20.51 -0.57 -11.92
N ARG A 124 -19.34 -0.51 -12.56
CA ARG A 124 -18.09 -0.83 -11.89
C ARG A 124 -17.68 0.32 -10.98
N ARG A 125 -16.96 0.01 -9.91
CA ARG A 125 -16.36 0.99 -8.99
C ARG A 125 -15.73 2.18 -9.72
N ALA A 126 -14.84 1.93 -10.69
CA ALA A 126 -14.11 2.99 -11.38
C ALA A 126 -15.02 3.88 -12.24
N GLU A 127 -16.11 3.35 -12.81
CA GLU A 127 -17.08 4.14 -13.57
C GLU A 127 -17.84 5.09 -12.64
N ALA A 128 -18.22 4.63 -11.44
CA ALA A 128 -18.85 5.47 -10.43
C ALA A 128 -17.90 6.58 -9.94
N VAL A 129 -16.65 6.24 -9.62
CA VAL A 129 -15.63 7.24 -9.20
C VAL A 129 -15.37 8.25 -10.32
N ALA A 130 -15.21 7.81 -11.56
CA ALA A 130 -15.01 8.70 -12.70
C ALA A 130 -16.21 9.65 -12.91
N ALA A 131 -17.44 9.17 -12.73
CA ALA A 131 -18.63 9.99 -12.84
C ALA A 131 -18.77 11.01 -11.69
N ILE A 132 -18.41 10.64 -10.45
CA ILE A 132 -18.33 11.58 -9.33
C ILE A 132 -17.27 12.66 -9.62
N MET A 133 -16.10 12.25 -10.11
CA MET A 133 -15.01 13.18 -10.45
C MET A 133 -15.42 14.19 -11.53
N GLN A 134 -16.24 13.80 -12.52
CA GLN A 134 -16.71 14.69 -13.59
C GLN A 134 -17.48 15.92 -13.10
N ALA A 135 -18.02 15.90 -11.88
CA ALA A 135 -18.67 17.08 -11.28
C ALA A 135 -17.66 18.16 -10.83
N ARG A 136 -16.35 17.86 -10.90
CA ARG A 136 -15.24 18.67 -10.42
C ARG A 136 -14.11 18.70 -11.45
N ARG A 137 -13.11 19.56 -11.21
CA ARG A 137 -11.87 19.61 -11.99
C ARG A 137 -10.98 18.44 -11.59
N GLY A 138 -10.99 17.39 -12.43
CA GLY A 138 -10.34 16.11 -12.13
C GLY A 138 -8.81 16.18 -12.19
N ILE A 139 -8.16 15.59 -11.18
CA ILE A 139 -6.72 15.34 -11.13
C ILE A 139 -6.53 13.84 -10.97
N VAL A 140 -5.94 13.18 -11.98
CA VAL A 140 -5.70 11.73 -11.94
C VAL A 140 -4.21 11.46 -11.77
N ILE A 141 -3.89 10.60 -10.80
CA ILE A 141 -2.53 10.11 -10.58
C ILE A 141 -2.45 8.67 -11.10
N ALA A 142 -1.60 8.40 -12.09
CA ALA A 142 -1.50 7.11 -12.75
C ALA A 142 -0.03 6.66 -12.89
N GLY A 143 0.19 5.35 -12.91
CA GLY A 143 1.50 4.72 -13.04
C GLY A 143 1.50 3.36 -12.37
N MET A 144 2.51 2.51 -12.59
CA MET A 144 2.57 1.19 -11.96
C MET A 144 2.82 1.29 -10.45
N HIS A 145 3.77 2.15 -10.08
CA HIS A 145 4.21 2.31 -8.70
C HIS A 145 4.05 3.76 -8.21
N GLY A 146 3.82 3.93 -6.90
CA GLY A 146 3.76 5.24 -6.25
C GLY A 146 2.41 5.97 -6.31
N LYS A 147 1.38 5.40 -6.96
CA LYS A 147 0.06 6.04 -7.16
C LYS A 147 -0.59 6.53 -5.86
N THR A 148 -0.71 5.64 -4.89
CA THR A 148 -1.33 5.93 -3.58
C THR A 148 -0.55 7.01 -2.83
N THR A 149 0.77 6.90 -2.79
CA THR A 149 1.64 7.89 -2.14
C THR A 149 1.53 9.26 -2.80
N THR A 150 1.61 9.33 -4.12
CA THR A 150 1.53 10.61 -4.85
C THR A 150 0.13 11.22 -4.76
N SER A 151 -0.94 10.45 -4.93
CA SER A 151 -2.32 10.97 -4.80
C SER A 151 -2.61 11.51 -3.40
N ALA A 152 -2.03 10.88 -2.37
CA ALA A 152 -2.09 11.37 -1.02
C ALA A 152 -1.34 12.69 -0.81
N MET A 153 -0.10 12.75 -1.28
CA MET A 153 0.72 13.96 -1.23
C MET A 153 0.03 15.09 -1.97
N THR A 154 -0.55 14.82 -3.15
CA THR A 154 -1.34 15.79 -3.91
C THR A 154 -2.54 16.28 -3.09
N ALA A 155 -3.39 15.39 -2.59
CA ALA A 155 -4.56 15.79 -1.80
C ALA A 155 -4.16 16.63 -0.57
N HIS A 156 -3.09 16.23 0.13
CA HIS A 156 -2.57 16.96 1.29
C HIS A 156 -2.04 18.35 0.93
N VAL A 157 -1.15 18.46 -0.07
CA VAL A 157 -0.56 19.72 -0.52
C VAL A 157 -1.62 20.69 -1.04
N LEU A 158 -2.60 20.22 -1.79
CA LEU A 158 -3.69 21.06 -2.29
C LEU A 158 -4.61 21.54 -1.15
N ARG A 159 -4.85 20.70 -0.13
CA ARG A 159 -5.63 21.07 1.05
C ARG A 159 -4.94 22.15 1.86
N GLU A 160 -3.66 21.97 2.20
CA GLU A 160 -2.86 22.98 2.92
C GLU A 160 -2.58 24.24 2.07
N GLY A 161 -2.55 24.08 0.74
CA GLY A 161 -2.45 25.17 -0.22
C GLY A 161 -3.66 26.10 -0.25
N GLY A 162 -4.80 25.67 0.34
CA GLY A 162 -6.05 26.42 0.41
C GLY A 162 -7.05 26.10 -0.71
N VAL A 163 -6.79 25.06 -1.51
CA VAL A 163 -7.64 24.64 -2.63
C VAL A 163 -8.65 23.56 -2.20
N HIS A 164 -8.40 22.90 -1.07
CA HIS A 164 -9.33 21.99 -0.38
C HIS A 164 -10.03 20.98 -1.32
N PRO A 165 -9.27 20.10 -2.01
CA PRO A 165 -9.85 19.19 -2.99
C PRO A 165 -10.74 18.13 -2.31
N SER A 166 -11.66 17.57 -3.09
CA SER A 166 -12.17 16.22 -2.82
C SER A 166 -11.11 15.20 -3.21
N HIS A 167 -11.11 14.01 -2.60
CA HIS A 167 -10.14 12.97 -2.95
C HIS A 167 -10.72 11.56 -2.89
N TYR A 168 -10.11 10.67 -3.66
CA TYR A 168 -10.30 9.23 -3.63
C TYR A 168 -8.95 8.55 -3.85
N VAL A 169 -8.42 7.93 -2.79
CA VAL A 169 -7.10 7.31 -2.71
C VAL A 169 -7.25 5.83 -2.34
N GLY A 170 -6.39 4.95 -2.86
CA GLY A 170 -6.52 3.50 -2.72
C GLY A 170 -6.31 2.93 -1.31
N ALA A 171 -5.80 3.74 -0.37
CA ALA A 171 -5.53 3.35 1.01
C ALA A 171 -5.84 4.48 2.00
N GLU A 172 -6.04 4.11 3.27
CA GLU A 172 -6.20 5.07 4.37
C GLU A 172 -4.85 5.71 4.71
N ILE A 173 -4.86 7.03 4.85
CA ILE A 173 -3.65 7.82 5.11
C ILE A 173 -3.95 8.72 6.30
N PRO A 174 -3.21 8.58 7.41
CA PRO A 174 -3.53 9.26 8.66
C PRO A 174 -3.72 10.77 8.49
N ILE A 175 -2.85 11.41 7.71
CA ILE A 175 -2.91 12.86 7.48
C ILE A 175 -4.15 13.30 6.70
N LEU A 176 -4.73 12.42 5.88
CA LEU A 176 -5.99 12.68 5.17
C LEU A 176 -7.22 12.33 6.02
N GLY A 177 -7.07 11.49 7.05
CA GLY A 177 -8.13 11.02 7.93
C GLY A 177 -8.99 9.92 7.31
N THR A 178 -9.38 10.05 6.03
CA THR A 178 -10.10 9.03 5.28
C THR A 178 -9.49 8.84 3.89
N ASN A 179 -9.62 7.63 3.34
CA ASN A 179 -9.14 7.31 2.00
C ASN A 179 -9.94 8.02 0.89
N ALA A 180 -11.17 8.44 1.18
CA ALA A 180 -11.96 9.27 0.30
C ALA A 180 -12.75 10.32 1.08
N HIS A 181 -12.93 11.50 0.46
CA HIS A 181 -13.67 12.61 1.05
C HIS A 181 -14.22 13.54 -0.05
N TRP A 182 -15.46 13.95 0.10
CA TRP A 182 -16.14 14.95 -0.72
C TRP A 182 -16.13 16.29 0.02
N ASN A 183 -15.46 17.26 -0.58
CA ASN A 183 -15.50 18.64 -0.10
C ASN A 183 -16.49 19.47 -0.92
N PRO A 184 -17.62 19.92 -0.34
CA PRO A 184 -18.61 20.72 -1.07
C PRO A 184 -18.05 22.03 -1.65
N ARG A 185 -17.03 22.60 -1.00
CA ARG A 185 -16.42 23.89 -1.37
C ARG A 185 -15.20 23.74 -2.28
N GLY A 186 -14.67 22.53 -2.45
CA GLY A 186 -13.50 22.26 -3.28
C GLY A 186 -13.85 22.15 -4.76
N GLU A 187 -13.10 22.81 -5.63
CA GLU A 187 -13.31 22.73 -7.09
C GLU A 187 -12.65 21.50 -7.72
N TYR A 188 -11.62 20.95 -7.07
CA TYR A 188 -10.81 19.87 -7.59
C TYR A 188 -11.20 18.52 -6.96
N PHE A 189 -10.97 17.46 -7.72
CA PHE A 189 -11.10 16.09 -7.26
C PHE A 189 -9.85 15.30 -7.62
N VAL A 190 -9.11 14.83 -6.62
CA VAL A 190 -7.90 14.01 -6.78
C VAL A 190 -8.29 12.54 -6.75
N ALA A 191 -8.01 11.80 -7.82
CA ALA A 191 -8.29 10.38 -7.92
C ALA A 191 -7.01 9.58 -8.20
N GLU A 192 -6.86 8.47 -7.49
CA GLU A 192 -5.95 7.40 -7.89
C GLU A 192 -6.49 6.69 -9.14
N GLY A 193 -5.72 6.70 -10.23
CA GLY A 193 -6.05 6.03 -11.47
C GLY A 193 -5.55 4.59 -11.48
N ASP A 194 -6.47 3.63 -11.54
CA ASP A 194 -6.17 2.19 -11.54
C ASP A 194 -6.10 1.66 -12.98
N GLU A 195 -4.91 1.22 -13.37
CA GLU A 195 -4.65 0.62 -14.67
C GLU A 195 -4.94 -0.88 -14.72
N SER A 196 -5.02 -1.59 -13.58
CA SER A 196 -4.96 -3.05 -13.53
C SER A 196 -6.07 -3.79 -14.29
N ASP A 197 -7.26 -3.19 -14.41
CA ASP A 197 -8.43 -3.76 -15.09
C ASP A 197 -8.88 -2.94 -16.31
N GLY A 198 -8.00 -2.03 -16.77
CA GLY A 198 -8.24 -1.14 -17.91
C GLY A 198 -9.32 -0.10 -17.65
N THR A 199 -9.63 0.23 -16.40
CA THR A 199 -10.62 1.27 -16.06
C THR A 199 -10.04 2.69 -16.09
N LEU A 200 -8.73 2.85 -16.22
CA LEU A 200 -8.08 4.15 -16.39
C LEU A 200 -8.70 5.02 -17.51
N ARG A 201 -9.20 4.38 -18.59
CA ARG A 201 -9.91 5.05 -19.70
C ARG A 201 -11.25 5.69 -19.35
N CYS A 202 -11.81 5.39 -18.18
CA CYS A 202 -13.07 5.97 -17.72
C CYS A 202 -12.88 7.44 -17.32
N PHE A 203 -11.67 7.82 -16.95
CA PHE A 203 -11.36 9.15 -16.45
C PHE A 203 -11.16 10.15 -17.59
N HIS A 204 -11.66 11.37 -17.38
CA HIS A 204 -11.49 12.53 -18.27
C HIS A 204 -10.99 13.70 -17.43
N PRO A 205 -9.72 13.67 -16.99
CA PRO A 205 -9.21 14.66 -16.05
C PRO A 205 -8.85 15.98 -16.72
N GLU A 206 -8.75 17.04 -15.93
CA GLU A 206 -8.08 18.27 -16.35
C GLU A 206 -6.57 18.14 -16.22
N TYR A 207 -6.09 17.46 -15.19
CA TYR A 207 -4.66 17.20 -14.96
C TYR A 207 -4.39 15.72 -14.77
N ALA A 208 -3.34 15.22 -15.42
CA ALA A 208 -2.87 13.85 -15.21
C ALA A 208 -1.40 13.87 -14.78
N VAL A 209 -1.06 13.13 -13.72
CA VAL A 209 0.32 12.90 -13.29
C VAL A 209 0.68 11.45 -13.59
N ILE A 210 1.65 11.24 -14.48
CA ILE A 210 2.10 9.93 -14.95
C ILE A 210 3.46 9.60 -14.33
N LEU A 211 3.46 8.63 -13.41
CA LEU A 211 4.62 8.32 -12.55
C LEU A 211 5.68 7.47 -13.24
N ASN A 212 5.25 6.37 -13.84
CA ASN A 212 6.09 5.34 -14.49
C ASN A 212 5.18 4.40 -15.31
N ILE A 213 5.75 3.71 -16.29
CA ILE A 213 5.04 2.68 -17.08
C ILE A 213 5.96 1.47 -17.23
N GLU A 214 5.57 0.34 -16.65
CA GLU A 214 6.31 -0.93 -16.67
C GLU A 214 5.41 -2.11 -17.07
N GLU A 215 5.99 -3.28 -17.34
CA GLU A 215 5.21 -4.49 -17.59
C GLU A 215 4.63 -5.03 -16.27
N GLU A 216 3.37 -4.71 -16.00
CA GLU A 216 2.61 -5.20 -14.86
C GLU A 216 1.20 -5.63 -15.30
N HIS A 217 0.51 -6.44 -14.48
CA HIS A 217 -0.85 -6.91 -14.75
C HIS A 217 -0.98 -7.69 -16.09
N LEU A 218 0.01 -8.53 -16.42
CA LEU A 218 0.03 -9.36 -17.63
C LEU A 218 -1.02 -10.49 -17.64
N ASP A 219 -1.77 -10.65 -16.54
CA ASP A 219 -3.00 -11.43 -16.48
C ASP A 219 -4.18 -10.74 -17.20
N PHE A 220 -4.12 -9.40 -17.32
CA PHE A 220 -5.08 -8.58 -18.04
C PHE A 220 -4.53 -8.04 -19.38
N TYR A 221 -3.27 -7.57 -19.38
CA TYR A 221 -2.61 -7.01 -20.56
C TYR A 221 -1.79 -8.05 -21.31
N SER A 222 -1.75 -7.94 -22.64
CA SER A 222 -0.94 -8.84 -23.47
C SER A 222 0.56 -8.55 -23.37
N ASP A 223 0.92 -7.28 -23.28
CA ASP A 223 2.29 -6.76 -23.39
C ASP A 223 2.32 -5.28 -22.98
N LEU A 224 3.54 -4.72 -22.88
CA LEU A 224 3.77 -3.30 -22.63
C LEU A 224 3.02 -2.41 -23.63
N ALA A 225 2.94 -2.81 -24.90
CA ALA A 225 2.25 -2.02 -25.92
C ALA A 225 0.74 -1.87 -25.65
N ALA A 226 0.09 -2.88 -25.07
CA ALA A 226 -1.30 -2.79 -24.65
C ALA A 226 -1.47 -1.83 -23.45
N ILE A 227 -0.53 -1.84 -22.52
CA ILE A 227 -0.50 -0.92 -21.38
C ILE A 227 -0.33 0.52 -21.88
N GLU A 228 0.65 0.77 -22.74
CA GLU A 228 0.92 2.09 -23.30
C GLU A 228 -0.29 2.68 -24.02
N LYS A 229 -1.12 1.85 -24.69
CA LYS A 229 -2.37 2.31 -25.31
C LYS A 229 -3.37 2.85 -24.29
N VAL A 230 -3.48 2.22 -23.11
CA VAL A 230 -4.38 2.70 -22.05
C VAL A 230 -3.88 4.02 -21.48
N PHE A 231 -2.58 4.15 -21.25
CA PHE A 231 -1.98 5.42 -20.83
C PHE A 231 -2.13 6.50 -21.90
N ALA A 232 -1.87 6.18 -23.18
CA ALA A 232 -2.05 7.10 -24.30
C ALA A 232 -3.47 7.66 -24.33
N GLN A 233 -4.47 6.79 -24.11
CA GLN A 233 -5.86 7.17 -24.07
C GLN A 233 -6.17 8.14 -22.92
N LEU A 234 -5.70 7.88 -21.70
CA LEU A 234 -5.85 8.82 -20.57
C LEU A 234 -5.23 10.19 -20.91
N ILE A 235 -4.03 10.16 -21.49
CA ILE A 235 -3.31 11.38 -21.84
C ILE A 235 -4.07 12.16 -22.94
N ASP A 236 -4.68 11.48 -23.92
CA ASP A 236 -5.55 12.09 -24.93
C ASP A 236 -6.86 12.65 -24.34
N GLN A 237 -7.38 12.02 -23.29
CA GLN A 237 -8.59 12.45 -22.57
C GLN A 237 -8.32 13.58 -21.57
N THR A 238 -7.06 13.94 -21.34
CA THR A 238 -6.67 15.01 -20.40
C THR A 238 -6.82 16.38 -21.07
N SER A 239 -7.68 17.25 -20.53
CA SER A 239 -7.99 18.54 -21.16
C SER A 239 -6.97 19.65 -20.86
N GLY A 240 -6.25 19.55 -19.75
CA GLY A 240 -5.24 20.51 -19.31
C GLY A 240 -3.82 19.95 -19.44
N SER A 241 -3.06 19.98 -18.35
CA SER A 241 -1.64 19.61 -18.35
C SER A 241 -1.41 18.14 -17.99
N VAL A 242 -0.44 17.52 -18.66
CA VAL A 242 0.03 16.17 -18.37
C VAL A 242 1.42 16.27 -17.77
N LEU A 243 1.55 15.94 -16.50
CA LEU A 243 2.81 15.94 -15.79
C LEU A 243 3.41 14.54 -15.85
N TYR A 244 4.68 14.38 -16.23
CA TYR A 244 5.28 13.06 -16.42
C TYR A 244 6.74 13.00 -15.95
N ASN A 245 7.13 11.83 -15.45
CA ASN A 245 8.49 11.57 -14.99
C ASN A 245 9.46 11.34 -16.16
N ILE A 246 10.27 12.33 -16.53
CA ILE A 246 11.18 12.21 -17.67
C ILE A 246 12.29 11.15 -17.49
N ASP A 247 12.55 10.73 -16.26
CA ASP A 247 13.54 9.68 -15.98
C ASP A 247 13.02 8.27 -16.26
N ASP A 248 11.70 8.10 -16.38
CA ASP A 248 11.10 6.87 -16.89
C ASP A 248 11.08 6.91 -18.44
N PRO A 249 11.77 5.97 -19.13
CA PRO A 249 11.88 5.98 -20.59
C PRO A 249 10.54 5.86 -21.33
N ASN A 250 9.56 5.15 -20.76
CA ASN A 250 8.27 4.90 -21.40
C ASN A 250 7.37 6.14 -21.29
N THR A 251 7.31 6.78 -20.13
CA THR A 251 6.57 8.05 -19.98
C THR A 251 7.22 9.18 -20.78
N ALA A 252 8.56 9.25 -20.81
CA ALA A 252 9.28 10.23 -21.62
C ALA A 252 8.97 10.07 -23.11
N ARG A 253 8.93 8.82 -23.60
CA ARG A 253 8.54 8.49 -24.98
C ARG A 253 7.08 8.87 -25.27
N LEU A 254 6.16 8.55 -24.36
CA LEU A 254 4.72 8.69 -24.56
C LEU A 254 4.21 10.13 -24.42
N CYS A 255 4.79 10.90 -23.49
CA CYS A 255 4.34 12.24 -23.12
C CYS A 255 5.15 13.35 -23.79
N GLY A 256 6.46 13.16 -24.00
CA GLY A 256 7.40 14.24 -24.31
C GLY A 256 7.19 14.99 -25.62
N LYS A 257 6.33 14.50 -26.52
CA LYS A 257 5.98 15.17 -27.79
C LYS A 257 4.69 16.00 -27.71
N ARG A 258 3.99 16.01 -26.57
CA ARG A 258 2.69 16.64 -26.41
C ARG A 258 2.83 18.09 -25.96
N LYS A 259 2.03 19.00 -26.53
CA LYS A 259 2.14 20.45 -26.30
C LYS A 259 1.90 20.88 -24.85
N CYS A 260 1.04 20.17 -24.12
CA CYS A 260 0.67 20.48 -22.73
C CYS A 260 1.36 19.53 -21.72
N ALA A 261 2.47 18.92 -22.11
CA ALA A 261 3.22 18.04 -21.23
C ALA A 261 4.26 18.85 -20.42
N VAL A 262 4.35 18.57 -19.13
CA VAL A 262 5.31 19.17 -18.19
C VAL A 262 6.15 18.05 -17.60
N SER A 263 7.46 18.11 -17.82
CA SER A 263 8.38 17.07 -17.36
C SER A 263 8.85 17.32 -15.93
N TYR A 264 8.95 16.27 -15.12
CA TYR A 264 9.63 16.32 -13.83
C TYR A 264 10.62 15.16 -13.67
N GLY A 265 11.62 15.32 -12.82
CA GLY A 265 12.64 14.27 -12.56
C GLY A 265 13.97 14.86 -12.08
N PHE A 266 15.02 14.06 -12.08
CA PHE A 266 16.41 14.44 -11.82
C PHE A 266 17.16 14.84 -13.09
N SER A 267 16.69 14.42 -14.27
CA SER A 267 17.26 14.83 -15.56
C SER A 267 17.41 16.34 -15.68
N GLU A 268 18.53 16.79 -16.26
CA GLU A 268 18.76 18.19 -16.60
C GLU A 268 17.74 18.75 -17.61
N ARG A 269 17.05 17.87 -18.34
CA ARG A 269 16.02 18.23 -19.32
C ARG A 269 14.63 18.40 -18.70
N ALA A 270 14.45 18.12 -17.42
CA ALA A 270 13.16 18.25 -16.75
C ALA A 270 12.73 19.72 -16.60
N ASP A 271 11.45 20.02 -16.83
CA ASP A 271 10.87 21.32 -16.50
C ASP A 271 10.91 21.56 -14.99
N TYR A 272 10.64 20.54 -14.19
CA TYR A 272 10.79 20.52 -12.74
C TYR A 272 11.87 19.52 -12.33
N ARG A 273 13.04 20.05 -12.00
CA ARG A 273 14.22 19.25 -11.67
C ARG A 273 14.45 19.17 -10.16
N GLY A 274 14.65 17.96 -9.66
CA GLY A 274 15.29 17.70 -8.37
C GLY A 274 16.81 17.61 -8.50
N ALA A 275 17.55 18.28 -7.62
CA ALA A 275 19.01 18.19 -7.54
C ALA A 275 19.45 18.12 -6.07
N ASP A 276 20.71 17.79 -5.82
CA ASP A 276 21.32 17.75 -4.49
C ASP A 276 20.47 16.97 -3.47
N VAL A 277 20.08 15.75 -3.85
CA VAL A 277 19.24 14.90 -3.00
C VAL A 277 20.07 14.37 -1.83
N GLU A 278 19.71 14.79 -0.63
CA GLU A 278 20.23 14.30 0.63
C GLU A 278 19.16 13.46 1.32
N LEU A 279 19.42 12.16 1.47
CA LEU A 279 18.63 11.30 2.32
C LEU A 279 19.04 11.55 3.78
N ARG A 280 18.09 11.97 4.63
CA ARG A 280 18.35 12.27 6.04
C ARG A 280 17.47 11.38 6.90
N ASN A 281 18.04 10.40 7.61
CA ASN A 281 17.36 9.44 8.50
C ASN A 281 15.99 8.94 8.01
N PHE A 282 14.93 9.72 8.23
CA PHE A 282 13.52 9.41 7.92
C PHE A 282 12.89 10.35 6.89
N GLY A 283 13.69 11.09 6.14
CA GLY A 283 13.23 12.07 5.16
C GLY A 283 14.23 12.30 4.04
N SER A 284 13.86 13.19 3.13
CA SER A 284 14.69 13.60 2.00
C SER A 284 14.66 15.11 1.87
N SER A 285 15.84 15.68 1.62
CA SER A 285 16.02 17.09 1.33
C SER A 285 16.56 17.20 -0.09
N PHE A 286 15.99 18.08 -0.90
CA PHE A 286 16.43 18.25 -2.28
C PHE A 286 16.15 19.65 -2.78
N LEU A 287 16.96 20.08 -3.75
CA LEU A 287 16.78 21.35 -4.43
C LEU A 287 15.79 21.21 -5.58
N VAL A 288 14.86 22.17 -5.70
CA VAL A 288 13.90 22.22 -6.80
C VAL A 288 14.22 23.37 -7.74
N CYS A 289 14.33 23.05 -9.03
CA CYS A 289 14.52 24.02 -10.11
C CYS A 289 13.36 23.92 -11.11
N ARG A 290 12.87 25.07 -11.59
CA ARG A 290 11.89 25.15 -12.69
C ARG A 290 12.55 25.76 -13.92
N ARG A 291 12.69 24.98 -15.00
CA ARG A 291 13.29 25.38 -16.29
C ARG A 291 14.63 26.11 -16.09
N GLY A 292 15.51 25.50 -15.30
CA GLY A 292 16.83 26.02 -14.95
C GLY A 292 16.87 27.11 -13.86
N LYS A 293 15.73 27.63 -13.40
CA LYS A 293 15.67 28.60 -12.30
C LYS A 293 15.44 27.93 -10.96
N LYS A 294 16.30 28.22 -9.98
CA LYS A 294 16.16 27.73 -8.59
C LYS A 294 14.86 28.24 -7.97
N LEU A 295 13.97 27.35 -7.54
CA LEU A 295 12.78 27.69 -6.75
C LEU A 295 13.11 27.72 -5.25
N GLY A 296 13.87 26.74 -4.78
CA GLY A 296 14.28 26.62 -3.39
C GLY A 296 14.44 25.17 -2.97
N GLN A 297 14.66 24.96 -1.67
CA GLN A 297 14.82 23.64 -1.07
C GLN A 297 13.47 23.09 -0.61
N ALA A 298 13.24 21.81 -0.87
CA ALA A 298 12.11 21.06 -0.35
C ALA A 298 12.60 20.01 0.65
N THR A 299 11.78 19.74 1.66
CA THR A 299 11.99 18.65 2.61
C THR A 299 10.75 17.79 2.62
N LEU A 300 10.97 16.48 2.63
CA LEU A 300 9.94 15.46 2.66
C LEU A 300 10.23 14.55 3.86
N ASN A 301 9.26 14.29 4.73
CA ASN A 301 9.43 13.38 5.88
C ASN A 301 9.25 11.91 5.47
N VAL A 302 9.66 11.60 4.25
CA VAL A 302 9.56 10.30 3.63
C VAL A 302 10.90 10.02 2.96
N PRO A 303 11.58 8.90 3.27
CA PRO A 303 12.87 8.60 2.68
C PRO A 303 12.70 7.96 1.29
N GLY A 304 13.80 7.96 0.53
CA GLY A 304 13.92 7.27 -0.76
C GLY A 304 13.75 8.19 -1.97
N GLU A 305 14.63 8.01 -2.95
CA GLU A 305 14.64 8.80 -4.19
C GLU A 305 13.34 8.68 -5.00
N HIS A 306 12.69 7.52 -4.97
CA HIS A 306 11.40 7.31 -5.62
C HIS A 306 10.31 8.23 -5.03
N ASN A 307 10.37 8.53 -3.73
CA ASN A 307 9.46 9.48 -3.10
C ASN A 307 9.82 10.93 -3.41
N VAL A 308 11.10 11.21 -3.67
CA VAL A 308 11.50 12.51 -4.22
C VAL A 308 10.91 12.70 -5.62
N HIS A 309 10.91 11.68 -6.49
CA HIS A 309 10.22 11.75 -7.78
C HIS A 309 8.72 12.00 -7.62
N ASN A 310 8.06 11.26 -6.71
CA ASN A 310 6.65 11.48 -6.39
C ASN A 310 6.39 12.94 -5.95
N ALA A 311 7.21 13.45 -5.04
CA ALA A 311 7.12 14.83 -4.55
C ALA A 311 7.38 15.85 -5.66
N LEU A 312 8.32 15.62 -6.59
CA LEU A 312 8.55 16.49 -7.74
C LEU A 312 7.32 16.57 -8.65
N GLY A 313 6.64 15.45 -8.90
CA GLY A 313 5.36 15.43 -9.63
C GLY A 313 4.28 16.26 -8.93
N VAL A 314 4.18 16.16 -7.60
CA VAL A 314 3.25 16.95 -6.78
C VAL A 314 3.60 18.43 -6.81
N ILE A 315 4.88 18.79 -6.69
CA ILE A 315 5.37 20.16 -6.75
C ILE A 315 5.06 20.78 -8.11
N ALA A 316 5.30 20.04 -9.18
CA ALA A 316 5.01 20.48 -10.54
C ALA A 316 3.50 20.76 -10.69
N LEU A 317 2.64 19.82 -10.27
CA LEU A 317 1.19 19.99 -10.34
C LEU A 317 0.71 21.18 -9.52
N ALA A 318 1.08 21.25 -8.23
CA ALA A 318 0.67 22.33 -7.34
C ALA A 318 1.15 23.71 -7.84
N SER A 319 2.33 23.76 -8.48
CA SER A 319 2.84 24.98 -9.10
C SER A 319 2.04 25.40 -10.34
N GLU A 320 1.59 24.45 -11.16
CA GLU A 320 0.68 24.73 -12.29
C GLU A 320 -0.69 25.22 -11.81
N LEU A 321 -1.12 24.80 -10.61
CA LEU A 321 -2.29 25.34 -9.92
C LEU A 321 -2.01 26.66 -9.17
N SER A 322 -0.86 27.29 -9.41
CA SER A 322 -0.46 28.57 -8.82
C SER A 322 -0.37 28.58 -7.28
N ILE A 323 -0.15 27.43 -6.66
CA ILE A 323 0.12 27.36 -5.22
C ILE A 323 1.55 27.88 -4.96
N PRO A 324 1.75 28.83 -4.03
CA PRO A 324 3.08 29.34 -3.70
C PRO A 324 4.05 28.25 -3.25
N PHE A 325 5.28 28.27 -3.78
CA PHE A 325 6.29 27.23 -3.52
C PHE A 325 6.56 27.01 -2.02
N ASN A 326 6.59 28.07 -1.21
CA ASN A 326 6.77 27.98 0.24
C ASN A 326 5.62 27.23 0.94
N LYS A 327 4.37 27.33 0.45
CA LYS A 327 3.26 26.53 0.95
C LYS A 327 3.40 25.07 0.55
N ILE A 328 3.82 24.82 -0.68
CA ILE A 328 4.05 23.45 -1.18
C ILE A 328 5.09 22.75 -0.31
N THR A 329 6.26 23.37 -0.11
CA THR A 329 7.35 22.76 0.68
C THR A 329 7.00 22.62 2.15
N ALA A 330 6.33 23.60 2.75
CA ALA A 330 5.84 23.48 4.13
C ALA A 330 4.83 22.35 4.30
N SER A 331 4.00 22.07 3.30
CA SER A 331 3.03 20.97 3.32
C SER A 331 3.72 19.61 3.14
N LEU A 332 4.67 19.50 2.21
CA LEU A 332 5.47 18.27 2.04
C LEU A 332 6.29 17.92 3.29
N GLY A 333 6.80 18.93 4.00
CA GLY A 333 7.51 18.75 5.27
C GLY A 333 6.63 18.29 6.43
N LYS A 334 5.29 18.28 6.28
CA LYS A 334 4.34 17.68 7.24
C LYS A 334 3.80 16.34 6.76
N PHE A 335 4.05 15.95 5.51
CA PHE A 335 3.49 14.74 4.95
C PHE A 335 4.13 13.50 5.60
N GLU A 336 3.30 12.69 6.22
CA GLU A 336 3.64 11.37 6.74
C GLU A 336 3.10 10.30 5.79
N HIS A 337 3.77 9.16 5.70
CA HIS A 337 3.35 8.08 4.81
C HIS A 337 1.93 7.59 5.08
N ALA A 338 1.36 6.96 4.05
CA ALA A 338 0.25 6.04 4.24
C ALA A 338 0.65 4.95 5.24
N ARG A 339 -0.33 4.41 5.97
CA ARG A 339 -0.09 3.22 6.80
C ARG A 339 0.55 2.13 5.95
N ARG A 340 1.50 1.41 6.54
CA ARG A 340 2.25 0.33 5.90
C ARG A 340 3.05 0.78 4.67
N ARG A 341 3.52 2.02 4.61
CA ARG A 341 4.50 2.46 3.59
C ARG A 341 5.68 3.04 4.33
N PHE A 342 6.76 2.27 4.45
CA PHE A 342 7.92 2.58 5.28
C PHE A 342 7.53 3.09 6.70
N GLU A 343 6.49 2.50 7.28
CA GLU A 343 5.91 2.93 8.55
C GLU A 343 6.78 2.45 9.71
N ILE A 344 7.27 3.37 10.53
CA ILE A 344 8.04 3.02 11.73
C ILE A 344 7.08 2.49 12.79
N LYS A 345 7.22 1.21 13.14
CA LYS A 345 6.45 0.57 14.21
C LYS A 345 7.14 0.65 15.57
N TYR A 346 8.48 0.70 15.56
CA TYR A 346 9.28 0.80 16.76
C TYR A 346 10.64 1.44 16.45
N ALA A 347 11.11 2.32 17.33
CA ALA A 347 12.43 2.92 17.19
C ALA A 347 13.09 3.10 18.56
N SER A 348 14.35 2.69 18.64
CA SER A 348 15.26 2.88 19.77
C SER A 348 16.69 3.05 19.25
N ASP A 349 17.64 3.30 20.14
CA ASP A 349 19.06 3.33 19.76
C ASP A 349 19.51 1.95 19.24
N ARG A 350 18.98 0.87 19.83
CA ARG A 350 19.35 -0.52 19.53
C ARG A 350 18.62 -1.12 18.34
N PHE A 351 17.36 -0.75 18.09
CA PHE A 351 16.53 -1.41 17.08
C PHE A 351 15.62 -0.43 16.35
N LEU A 352 15.40 -0.68 15.06
CA LEU A 352 14.42 0.01 14.24
C LEU A 352 13.54 -1.00 13.51
N LEU A 353 12.22 -0.96 13.71
CA LEU A 353 11.25 -1.82 13.01
C LEU A 353 10.39 -0.98 12.08
N VAL A 354 10.30 -1.40 10.82
CA VAL A 354 9.59 -0.72 9.74
C VAL A 354 8.65 -1.70 9.04
N ASP A 355 7.41 -1.29 8.75
CA ASP A 355 6.44 -2.04 7.92
C ASP A 355 6.27 -1.38 6.55
N ASP A 356 6.31 -2.18 5.48
CA ASP A 356 6.01 -1.74 4.12
C ASP A 356 5.13 -2.75 3.36
N TYR A 357 4.20 -2.21 2.58
CA TYR A 357 3.25 -2.92 1.75
C TYR A 357 3.88 -3.51 0.47
N ALA A 358 5.14 -3.19 0.19
CA ALA A 358 5.89 -3.66 -0.96
C ALA A 358 5.77 -5.18 -1.11
N HIS A 359 5.28 -5.60 -2.28
CA HIS A 359 5.04 -7.00 -2.60
C HIS A 359 5.43 -7.35 -4.03
N HIS A 360 5.73 -6.36 -4.86
CA HIS A 360 6.36 -6.53 -6.16
C HIS A 360 7.90 -6.46 -6.05
N PRO A 361 8.68 -7.23 -6.83
CA PRO A 361 10.15 -7.20 -6.79
C PRO A 361 10.77 -5.81 -6.89
N THR A 362 10.21 -4.93 -7.73
CA THR A 362 10.69 -3.54 -7.89
C THR A 362 10.49 -2.73 -6.61
N GLU A 363 9.32 -2.83 -5.98
CA GLU A 363 9.00 -2.14 -4.73
C GLU A 363 9.90 -2.65 -3.58
N ILE A 364 10.11 -3.97 -3.52
CA ILE A 364 10.96 -4.61 -2.49
C ILE A 364 12.39 -4.07 -2.60
N ARG A 365 12.98 -4.05 -3.81
CA ARG A 365 14.33 -3.50 -4.01
C ARG A 365 14.42 -2.04 -3.59
N ALA A 366 13.46 -1.21 -4.01
CA ALA A 366 13.45 0.21 -3.66
C ALA A 366 13.34 0.42 -2.14
N THR A 367 12.54 -0.39 -1.46
CA THR A 367 12.35 -0.33 0.00
C THR A 367 13.60 -0.78 0.74
N LEU A 368 14.23 -1.88 0.31
CA LEU A 368 15.46 -2.38 0.93
C LEU A 368 16.66 -1.46 0.70
N CYS A 369 16.81 -0.89 -0.50
CA CYS A 369 17.82 0.13 -0.78
C CYS A 369 17.63 1.37 0.11
N THR A 370 16.37 1.80 0.32
CA THR A 370 16.06 2.88 1.26
C THR A 370 16.44 2.50 2.69
N ALA A 371 16.10 1.28 3.14
CA ALA A 371 16.45 0.80 4.47
C ALA A 371 17.97 0.66 4.71
N GLU A 372 18.72 0.20 3.71
CA GLU A 372 20.18 0.13 3.75
C GLU A 372 20.80 1.53 3.89
N SER A 373 20.26 2.53 3.17
CA SER A 373 20.74 3.92 3.23
C SER A 373 20.63 4.59 4.62
N ILE A 374 19.82 4.04 5.52
CA ILE A 374 19.72 4.49 6.93
C ILE A 374 21.01 4.19 7.70
N GLY A 375 21.84 3.25 7.23
CA GLY A 375 23.15 2.97 7.81
C GLY A 375 23.08 2.20 9.14
N ARG A 376 22.03 1.40 9.34
CA ARG A 376 21.95 0.43 10.45
C ARG A 376 22.90 -0.76 10.19
N ARG A 377 23.26 -1.49 11.25
CA ARG A 377 24.31 -2.51 11.20
C ARG A 377 23.96 -3.72 10.34
N ARG A 378 22.72 -4.20 10.45
CA ARG A 378 22.16 -5.27 9.62
C ARG A 378 20.72 -4.97 9.25
N LEU A 379 20.31 -5.39 8.06
CA LEU A 379 18.95 -5.36 7.57
C LEU A 379 18.33 -6.76 7.57
N ILE A 380 17.38 -6.99 8.48
CA ILE A 380 16.62 -8.24 8.60
C ILE A 380 15.24 -8.05 7.99
N THR A 381 14.91 -8.83 6.97
CA THR A 381 13.64 -8.72 6.26
C THR A 381 12.74 -9.91 6.54
N MET A 382 11.50 -9.68 6.96
CA MET A 382 10.44 -10.69 6.94
C MET A 382 9.50 -10.40 5.77
N PHE A 383 9.26 -11.39 4.90
CA PHE A 383 8.46 -11.20 3.70
C PHE A 383 7.34 -12.23 3.58
N GLN A 384 6.15 -11.75 3.25
CA GLN A 384 5.01 -12.59 2.90
C GLN A 384 4.64 -12.41 1.43
N PRO A 385 4.87 -13.43 0.59
CA PRO A 385 4.46 -13.40 -0.81
C PRO A 385 2.94 -13.23 -0.92
N HIS A 386 2.48 -12.41 -1.87
CA HIS A 386 1.04 -12.16 -2.06
C HIS A 386 0.58 -12.66 -3.42
N ARG A 387 -0.39 -13.58 -3.42
CA ARG A 387 -0.96 -14.34 -4.56
C ARG A 387 -0.02 -15.38 -5.16
N PHE A 388 -0.55 -16.58 -5.43
CA PHE A 388 0.18 -17.67 -6.07
C PHE A 388 0.51 -17.35 -7.53
N SER A 389 -0.42 -16.70 -8.23
CA SER A 389 -0.24 -16.27 -9.62
C SER A 389 0.99 -15.38 -9.79
N ARG A 390 1.17 -14.39 -8.91
CA ARG A 390 2.32 -13.47 -8.91
C ARG A 390 3.61 -14.18 -8.54
N THR A 391 3.61 -14.98 -7.47
CA THR A 391 4.79 -15.77 -7.07
C THR A 391 5.29 -16.63 -8.22
N LYS A 392 4.38 -17.25 -8.99
CA LYS A 392 4.73 -18.03 -10.17
C LYS A 392 5.28 -17.16 -11.30
N ALA A 393 4.59 -16.05 -11.62
CA ALA A 393 4.92 -15.20 -12.76
C ALA A 393 6.27 -14.49 -12.60
N LEU A 394 6.55 -13.97 -11.41
CA LEU A 394 7.71 -13.13 -11.11
C LEU A 394 8.79 -13.85 -10.31
N CYS A 395 8.79 -15.19 -10.36
CA CYS A 395 9.67 -16.02 -9.54
C CYS A 395 11.15 -15.59 -9.70
N ARG A 396 11.61 -15.41 -10.95
CA ARG A 396 13.01 -15.08 -11.26
C ARG A 396 13.41 -13.69 -10.79
N GLU A 397 12.47 -12.77 -10.81
CA GLU A 397 12.62 -11.37 -10.43
C GLU A 397 12.68 -11.21 -8.91
N PHE A 398 11.98 -12.06 -8.15
CA PHE A 398 12.12 -12.14 -6.69
C PHE A 398 13.53 -12.57 -6.27
N GLY A 399 14.21 -13.38 -7.09
CA GLY A 399 15.56 -13.89 -6.79
C GLY A 399 16.58 -12.82 -6.44
N SER A 400 16.54 -11.67 -7.11
CA SER A 400 17.43 -10.53 -6.86
C SER A 400 16.72 -9.36 -6.18
N ALA A 401 15.50 -9.57 -5.69
CA ALA A 401 14.75 -8.49 -5.05
C ALA A 401 15.30 -8.14 -3.67
N PHE A 402 15.99 -9.10 -3.03
CA PHE A 402 16.42 -9.02 -1.63
C PHE A 402 17.93 -8.79 -1.46
N ASP A 403 18.65 -8.41 -2.51
CA ASP A 403 20.12 -8.32 -2.52
C ASP A 403 20.69 -7.32 -1.48
N HIS A 404 19.89 -6.34 -1.06
CA HIS A 404 20.25 -5.34 -0.05
C HIS A 404 19.99 -5.80 1.40
N ALA A 405 19.37 -6.96 1.62
CA ALA A 405 19.10 -7.49 2.95
C ALA A 405 20.25 -8.41 3.41
N ASP A 406 20.58 -8.40 4.71
CA ASP A 406 21.53 -9.37 5.27
C ASP A 406 20.87 -10.71 5.57
N ARG A 407 19.62 -10.65 6.05
CA ARG A 407 18.81 -11.81 6.43
C ARG A 407 17.40 -11.68 5.88
N VAL A 408 16.85 -12.77 5.38
CA VAL A 408 15.50 -12.81 4.80
C VAL A 408 14.74 -14.02 5.34
N VAL A 409 13.58 -13.78 5.95
CA VAL A 409 12.64 -14.80 6.40
C VAL A 409 11.43 -14.76 5.46
N ILE A 410 11.28 -15.78 4.62
CA ILE A 410 10.16 -15.90 3.68
C ILE A 410 9.09 -16.79 4.30
N THR A 411 7.85 -16.30 4.31
CA THR A 411 6.68 -17.06 4.77
C THR A 411 5.97 -17.78 3.63
N ASP A 412 4.94 -18.57 3.93
CA ASP A 412 4.08 -19.12 2.87
C ASP A 412 3.20 -18.03 2.22
N VAL A 413 2.68 -18.33 1.02
CA VAL A 413 1.96 -17.37 0.19
C VAL A 413 0.64 -16.96 0.84
N TYR A 414 0.42 -15.65 1.00
CA TYR A 414 -0.88 -15.10 1.30
C TYR A 414 -1.78 -15.22 0.06
N PRO A 415 -2.87 -16.02 0.11
CA PRO A 415 -3.60 -16.44 -1.08
C PRO A 415 -4.42 -15.30 -1.72
N ALA A 416 -4.88 -14.33 -0.94
CA ALA A 416 -5.76 -13.24 -1.40
C ALA A 416 -6.95 -13.75 -2.24
N SER A 417 -7.61 -14.83 -1.77
CA SER A 417 -8.72 -15.53 -2.43
C SER A 417 -8.37 -16.36 -3.67
N GLU A 418 -7.09 -16.55 -3.99
CA GLU A 418 -6.66 -17.50 -5.03
C GLU A 418 -6.65 -18.94 -4.49
N PRO A 419 -7.09 -19.93 -5.29
CA PRO A 419 -6.82 -21.33 -4.98
C PRO A 419 -5.30 -21.57 -5.05
N PRO A 420 -4.74 -22.43 -4.18
CA PRO A 420 -3.34 -22.82 -4.26
C PRO A 420 -2.96 -23.37 -5.64
N ILE A 421 -1.81 -22.94 -6.16
CA ILE A 421 -1.23 -23.48 -7.39
C ILE A 421 -0.25 -24.60 -6.99
N PRO A 422 -0.42 -25.84 -7.46
CA PRO A 422 0.48 -26.94 -7.10
C PRO A 422 1.95 -26.60 -7.37
N GLY A 423 2.80 -26.81 -6.35
CA GLY A 423 4.24 -26.55 -6.42
C GLY A 423 4.66 -25.09 -6.22
N ILE A 424 3.71 -24.15 -6.09
CA ILE A 424 4.00 -22.74 -5.82
C ILE A 424 3.76 -22.44 -4.35
N THR A 425 4.83 -22.12 -3.63
CA THR A 425 4.83 -21.79 -2.20
C THR A 425 5.85 -20.69 -1.93
N GLY A 426 5.95 -20.21 -0.68
CA GLY A 426 7.05 -19.31 -0.31
C GLY A 426 8.45 -19.90 -0.56
N ARG A 427 8.58 -21.23 -0.50
CA ARG A 427 9.84 -21.94 -0.81
C ARG A 427 10.29 -21.74 -2.26
N THR A 428 9.36 -21.52 -3.19
CA THR A 428 9.68 -21.19 -4.59
C THR A 428 10.55 -19.93 -4.68
N ILE A 429 10.28 -18.91 -3.85
CA ILE A 429 11.07 -17.68 -3.79
C ILE A 429 12.40 -17.94 -3.08
N VAL A 430 12.40 -18.70 -1.99
CA VAL A 430 13.62 -19.08 -1.25
C VAL A 430 14.62 -19.78 -2.17
N ASP A 431 14.16 -20.76 -2.94
CA ASP A 431 15.00 -21.54 -3.85
C ASP A 431 15.64 -20.63 -4.92
N GLU A 432 14.89 -19.64 -5.42
CA GLU A 432 15.42 -18.68 -6.40
C GLU A 432 16.43 -17.70 -5.77
N ILE A 433 16.19 -17.20 -4.55
CA ILE A 433 17.13 -16.35 -3.81
C ILE A 433 18.45 -17.11 -3.55
N VAL A 434 18.36 -18.38 -3.14
CA VAL A 434 19.54 -19.25 -2.97
C VAL A 434 20.26 -19.46 -4.30
N ARG A 435 19.52 -19.71 -5.39
CA ARG A 435 20.08 -19.89 -6.74
C ARG A 435 20.86 -18.66 -7.22
N ARG A 436 20.46 -17.46 -6.79
CA ARG A 436 21.15 -16.19 -7.06
C ARG A 436 22.37 -15.95 -6.16
N GLY A 437 22.58 -16.77 -5.14
CA GLY A 437 23.77 -16.76 -4.29
C GLY A 437 23.59 -16.08 -2.93
N HIS A 438 22.40 -15.57 -2.62
CA HIS A 438 22.13 -14.96 -1.33
C HIS A 438 21.98 -16.03 -0.25
N ARG A 439 22.87 -16.01 0.75
CA ARG A 439 23.00 -17.08 1.76
C ARG A 439 22.18 -16.85 3.04
N GLY A 440 21.64 -15.65 3.23
CA GLY A 440 20.91 -15.25 4.44
C GLY A 440 19.42 -15.56 4.45
N VAL A 441 18.92 -16.43 3.56
CA VAL A 441 17.48 -16.68 3.40
C VAL A 441 17.02 -17.94 4.16
N THR A 442 15.86 -17.85 4.80
CA THR A 442 15.20 -18.95 5.52
C THR A 442 13.72 -19.03 5.17
N TYR A 443 13.13 -20.21 5.33
CA TYR A 443 11.71 -20.46 5.08
C TYR A 443 10.98 -20.76 6.38
N GLN A 444 10.00 -19.93 6.75
CA GLN A 444 9.11 -20.14 7.89
C GLN A 444 7.65 -20.21 7.41
N PRO A 445 7.11 -21.42 7.17
CA PRO A 445 5.75 -21.56 6.63
C PRO A 445 4.66 -21.11 7.62
N ARG A 446 4.95 -21.11 8.93
CA ARG A 446 3.98 -20.72 9.95
C ARG A 446 4.15 -19.23 10.26
N LEU A 447 3.23 -18.42 9.76
CA LEU A 447 3.24 -16.97 9.97
C LEU A 447 3.38 -16.59 11.45
N GLN A 448 2.66 -17.28 12.34
CA GLN A 448 2.67 -17.04 13.79
C GLN A 448 4.03 -17.30 14.47
N SER A 449 4.99 -17.91 13.78
CA SER A 449 6.34 -18.15 14.32
C SER A 449 7.37 -17.12 13.84
N VAL A 450 7.02 -16.26 12.88
CA VAL A 450 7.98 -15.37 12.21
C VAL A 450 8.54 -14.31 13.16
N HIS A 451 7.69 -13.71 14.01
CA HIS A 451 8.15 -12.76 15.02
C HIS A 451 9.15 -13.41 16.00
N ARG A 452 8.99 -14.71 16.29
CA ARG A 452 9.89 -15.46 17.17
C ARG A 452 11.24 -15.69 16.50
N ASP A 453 11.23 -16.17 15.27
CA ASP A 453 12.45 -16.42 14.50
C ASP A 453 13.27 -15.13 14.33
N VAL A 454 12.60 -14.03 13.96
CA VAL A 454 13.23 -12.72 13.78
C VAL A 454 13.69 -12.13 15.12
N GLY A 455 12.83 -12.15 16.14
CA GLY A 455 13.17 -11.65 17.47
C GLY A 455 14.36 -12.38 18.11
N ASN A 456 14.45 -13.70 17.92
CA ASN A 456 15.55 -14.51 18.45
C ASN A 456 16.91 -14.19 17.80
N MET A 457 16.93 -13.74 16.53
CA MET A 457 18.17 -13.38 15.82
C MET A 457 18.57 -11.90 15.95
N LEU A 458 17.77 -11.07 16.63
CA LEU A 458 18.03 -9.64 16.78
C LEU A 458 19.31 -9.38 17.58
N GLU A 459 20.08 -8.41 17.09
CA GLU A 459 21.25 -7.88 17.76
C GLU A 459 21.22 -6.35 17.70
N ALA A 460 21.92 -5.68 18.62
CA ALA A 460 21.92 -4.22 18.67
C ALA A 460 22.44 -3.62 17.36
N GLY A 461 21.76 -2.55 16.92
CA GLY A 461 21.99 -1.86 15.67
C GLY A 461 21.20 -2.40 14.47
N ASP A 462 20.36 -3.43 14.65
CA ASP A 462 19.59 -4.03 13.56
C ASP A 462 18.39 -3.16 13.13
N LEU A 463 18.11 -3.19 11.83
CA LEU A 463 16.84 -2.77 11.24
C LEU A 463 16.04 -4.01 10.86
N VAL A 464 14.78 -4.06 11.25
CA VAL A 464 13.82 -5.08 10.83
C VAL A 464 12.81 -4.47 9.87
N LEU A 465 12.63 -5.10 8.71
CA LEU A 465 11.66 -4.69 7.71
C LEU A 465 10.62 -5.79 7.49
N SER A 466 9.35 -5.47 7.72
CA SER A 466 8.20 -6.30 7.32
C SER A 466 7.74 -5.89 5.94
N LEU A 467 7.68 -6.84 5.02
CA LEU A 467 7.30 -6.62 3.62
C LEU A 467 6.14 -7.51 3.21
N GLY A 468 5.06 -6.90 2.71
CA GLY A 468 4.01 -7.63 1.98
C GLY A 468 2.61 -7.07 2.16
N ALA A 469 1.75 -7.31 1.16
CA ALA A 469 0.36 -6.83 1.15
C ALA A 469 -0.62 -7.62 2.03
N GLY A 470 -0.19 -8.77 2.57
CA GLY A 470 -1.01 -9.60 3.45
C GLY A 470 -0.99 -9.14 4.91
N ASN A 471 -0.97 -10.10 5.82
CA ASN A 471 -1.07 -9.90 7.26
C ASN A 471 0.29 -10.04 8.01
N ILE A 472 1.41 -9.95 7.29
CA ILE A 472 2.75 -10.01 7.89
C ILE A 472 3.03 -8.90 8.92
N HIS A 473 2.44 -7.72 8.72
CA HIS A 473 2.57 -6.58 9.64
C HIS A 473 2.14 -6.91 11.08
N GLU A 474 1.15 -7.80 11.27
CA GLU A 474 0.70 -8.25 12.59
C GLU A 474 1.85 -8.92 13.37
N GLN A 475 2.76 -9.61 12.67
CA GLN A 475 3.93 -10.24 13.31
C GLN A 475 4.97 -9.21 13.73
N LEU A 476 5.14 -8.14 12.93
CA LEU A 476 6.01 -7.03 13.31
C LEU A 476 5.46 -6.27 14.52
N GLU A 477 4.15 -6.10 14.61
CA GLU A 477 3.49 -5.43 15.75
C GLU A 477 3.65 -6.22 17.06
N ILE A 478 3.55 -7.54 17.02
CA ILE A 478 3.87 -8.41 18.18
C ILE A 478 5.32 -8.20 18.61
N LEU A 479 6.27 -8.24 17.66
CA LEU A 479 7.68 -8.04 17.95
C LEU A 479 7.97 -6.65 18.52
N ALA A 480 7.33 -5.61 17.99
CA ALA A 480 7.44 -4.24 18.47
C ALA A 480 6.95 -4.10 19.92
N ALA A 481 5.80 -4.69 20.24
CA ALA A 481 5.26 -4.69 21.60
C ALA A 481 6.20 -5.41 22.59
N ASP A 482 6.76 -6.55 22.19
CA ASP A 482 7.72 -7.29 23.01
C ASP A 482 9.04 -6.53 23.20
N LEU A 483 9.51 -5.82 22.18
CA LEU A 483 10.72 -4.98 22.29
C LEU A 483 10.56 -3.83 23.29
N VAL A 484 9.36 -3.24 23.42
CA VAL A 484 9.09 -2.23 24.47
C VAL A 484 9.36 -2.80 25.86
N ILE A 485 8.91 -4.03 26.12
CA ILE A 485 9.13 -4.71 27.40
C ILE A 485 10.61 -5.10 27.54
N ALA A 486 11.22 -5.66 26.49
CA ALA A 486 12.61 -6.10 26.51
C ALA A 486 13.60 -4.94 26.77
N GLU A 487 13.35 -3.74 26.24
CA GLU A 487 14.21 -2.57 26.52
C GLU A 487 14.05 -2.04 27.95
N LYS A 488 12.85 -2.10 28.52
CA LYS A 488 12.65 -1.82 29.96
C LYS A 488 13.43 -2.83 30.81
N LEU A 489 13.31 -4.12 30.50
CA LEU A 489 14.07 -5.18 31.16
C LEU A 489 15.58 -4.98 31.03
N LYS A 490 16.06 -4.56 29.85
CA LYS A 490 17.48 -4.27 29.60
C LYS A 490 17.98 -3.11 30.45
N THR A 491 17.15 -2.10 30.67
CA THR A 491 17.48 -0.96 31.54
C THR A 491 17.63 -1.40 32.99
N ILE A 492 16.74 -2.28 33.48
CA ILE A 492 16.80 -2.85 34.84
C ILE A 492 18.08 -3.66 35.06
N VAL A 493 18.45 -4.53 34.10
CA VAL A 493 19.64 -5.37 34.26
C VAL A 493 20.95 -4.70 33.86
N SER A 494 20.90 -3.42 33.47
CA SER A 494 22.03 -2.61 33.00
C SER A 494 22.80 -3.22 31.81
N GLU A 495 23.93 -2.62 31.44
CA GLU A 495 24.77 -3.15 30.36
C GLU A 495 25.31 -4.55 30.65
N GLU A 496 25.57 -4.88 31.92
CA GLU A 496 26.18 -6.15 32.34
C GLU A 496 25.23 -7.36 32.24
N GLY A 497 23.91 -7.14 32.33
CA GLY A 497 22.90 -8.18 32.21
C GLY A 497 22.51 -8.50 30.77
N GLU A 498 21.96 -9.68 30.54
CA GLU A 498 21.50 -10.09 29.20
C GLU A 498 19.98 -10.12 29.12
N VAL A 499 19.42 -9.68 27.99
CA VAL A 499 18.00 -9.83 27.65
C VAL A 499 17.92 -10.39 26.24
N ARG A 500 17.23 -11.51 26.06
CA ARG A 500 17.01 -12.16 24.77
C ARG A 500 15.51 -12.42 24.57
N LEU A 501 15.05 -12.21 23.34
CA LEU A 501 13.67 -12.49 22.95
C LEU A 501 13.53 -13.93 22.46
N TYR A 502 12.43 -14.57 22.84
CA TYR A 502 12.02 -15.90 22.37
C TYR A 502 13.13 -16.97 22.50
N GLU A 503 13.95 -16.90 23.54
CA GLU A 503 15.07 -17.82 23.77
C GLU A 503 14.56 -19.24 24.02
N PRO A 504 14.99 -20.25 23.23
CA PRO A 504 14.60 -21.63 23.46
C PRO A 504 15.09 -22.13 24.81
N LEU A 505 14.17 -22.53 25.70
CA LEU A 505 14.56 -23.08 26.99
C LEU A 505 15.31 -24.42 26.86
N SER A 506 15.17 -25.10 25.72
CA SER A 506 16.02 -26.24 25.35
C SER A 506 17.52 -25.95 25.37
N ASN A 507 17.94 -24.69 25.22
CA ASN A 507 19.35 -24.30 25.34
C ASN A 507 19.85 -24.34 26.80
N HIS A 508 18.92 -24.25 27.75
CA HIS A 508 19.20 -24.03 29.18
C HIS A 508 18.77 -25.22 30.06
N THR A 509 18.14 -26.25 29.49
CA THR A 509 17.73 -27.46 30.21
C THR A 509 18.62 -28.65 29.88
N THR A 510 18.88 -29.51 30.88
CA THR A 510 19.74 -30.70 30.73
C THR A 510 19.23 -31.66 29.65
N LEU A 511 17.91 -31.78 29.50
CA LEU A 511 17.27 -32.68 28.54
C LEU A 511 17.06 -32.05 27.15
N ARG A 512 17.47 -30.78 26.96
CA ARG A 512 17.24 -30.01 25.72
C ARG A 512 15.78 -29.95 25.29
N VAL A 513 14.89 -29.79 26.27
CA VAL A 513 13.44 -29.63 26.08
C VAL A 513 12.98 -28.28 26.62
N GLY A 514 11.85 -27.79 26.11
CA GLY A 514 11.24 -26.54 26.55
C GLY A 514 11.12 -25.52 25.43
N GLY A 515 9.92 -24.97 25.29
CA GLY A 515 9.57 -23.92 24.34
C GLY A 515 10.31 -22.60 24.55
N PRO A 516 10.05 -21.61 23.69
CA PRO A 516 10.70 -20.31 23.76
C PRO A 516 10.19 -19.51 24.97
N ALA A 517 11.11 -19.06 25.82
CA ALA A 517 10.82 -18.01 26.79
C ALA A 517 10.67 -16.68 26.05
N GLN A 518 9.51 -16.03 26.17
CA GLN A 518 9.25 -14.74 25.51
C GLN A 518 10.33 -13.70 25.85
N PHE A 519 10.69 -13.62 27.13
CA PHE A 519 11.82 -12.83 27.62
C PHE A 519 12.74 -13.73 28.45
N TRP A 520 13.99 -13.90 28.01
CA TRP A 520 15.05 -14.50 28.81
C TRP A 520 15.95 -13.40 29.36
N VAL A 521 16.11 -13.36 30.68
CA VAL A 521 16.83 -12.30 31.37
C VAL A 521 17.87 -12.89 32.31
N GLU A 522 19.12 -12.45 32.18
CA GLU A 522 20.23 -12.83 33.05
C GLU A 522 20.76 -11.61 33.81
N PRO A 523 20.27 -11.33 35.03
CA PRO A 523 20.83 -10.27 35.87
C PRO A 523 22.18 -10.68 36.44
N ARG A 524 23.12 -9.73 36.55
CA ARG A 524 24.46 -9.95 37.13
C ARG A 524 24.58 -9.54 38.61
N THR A 525 23.59 -8.82 39.13
CA THR A 525 23.60 -8.32 40.52
C THR A 525 22.30 -8.70 41.24
N GLU A 526 22.37 -8.84 42.57
CA GLU A 526 21.20 -9.10 43.42
C GLU A 526 20.18 -7.96 43.32
N GLN A 527 20.66 -6.72 43.25
CA GLN A 527 19.82 -5.55 43.07
C GLN A 527 19.02 -5.62 41.76
N ALA A 528 19.68 -5.90 40.63
CA ALA A 528 19.01 -6.04 39.34
C ALA A 528 18.00 -7.19 39.35
N PHE A 529 18.32 -8.32 40.00
CA PHE A 529 17.37 -9.42 40.14
C PHE A 529 16.14 -9.04 40.99
N ALA A 530 16.33 -8.31 42.10
CA ALA A 530 15.22 -7.84 42.92
C ALA A 530 14.33 -6.82 42.19
N GLU A 531 14.94 -5.90 41.43
CA GLU A 531 14.22 -4.93 40.59
C GLU A 531 13.48 -5.62 39.44
N LEU A 532 14.06 -6.64 38.82
CA LEU A 532 13.41 -7.48 37.81
C LEU A 532 12.14 -8.13 38.35
N ILE A 533 12.20 -8.74 39.54
CA ILE A 533 11.03 -9.36 40.17
C ILE A 533 9.92 -8.33 40.40
N ARG A 534 10.26 -7.15 40.93
CA ARG A 534 9.28 -6.07 41.15
C ARG A 534 8.64 -5.63 39.85
N PHE A 535 9.45 -5.40 38.82
CA PHE A 535 8.96 -5.03 37.49
C PHE A 535 8.01 -6.08 36.91
N CYS A 536 8.34 -7.37 36.99
CA CYS A 536 7.47 -8.43 36.54
C CYS A 536 6.14 -8.46 37.31
N LEU A 537 6.15 -8.20 38.62
CA LEU A 537 4.92 -8.12 39.41
C LEU A 537 4.06 -6.92 39.01
N ASP A 538 4.66 -5.74 38.86
CA ASP A 538 3.96 -4.49 38.51
C ASP A 538 3.33 -4.57 37.11
N GLU A 539 4.06 -5.14 36.14
CA GLU A 539 3.61 -5.33 34.75
C GLU A 539 2.82 -6.64 34.55
N HIS A 540 2.54 -7.38 35.64
CA HIS A 540 1.79 -8.65 35.64
C HIS A 540 2.39 -9.72 34.68
N LEU A 541 3.71 -9.72 34.54
CA LEU A 541 4.45 -10.67 33.72
C LEU A 541 4.67 -11.99 34.47
N PRO A 542 4.30 -13.15 33.89
CA PRO A 542 4.64 -14.44 34.46
C PRO A 542 6.16 -14.61 34.54
N LEU A 543 6.66 -14.86 35.75
CA LEU A 543 8.08 -15.05 36.01
C LEU A 543 8.36 -16.51 36.37
N PHE A 544 9.34 -17.11 35.71
CA PHE A 544 9.90 -18.41 36.07
C PHE A 544 11.42 -18.28 36.23
N ALA A 545 11.91 -18.42 37.46
CA ALA A 545 13.33 -18.33 37.75
C ALA A 545 14.01 -19.69 37.57
N ILE A 546 15.00 -19.77 36.67
CA ILE A 546 15.80 -20.97 36.43
C ILE A 546 17.20 -20.75 37.04
N GLY A 547 17.54 -21.58 38.03
CA GLY A 547 18.91 -21.65 38.56
C GLY A 547 19.81 -22.54 37.70
N ARG A 548 21.13 -22.53 37.96
CA ARG A 548 22.13 -23.34 37.24
C ARG A 548 22.12 -24.86 37.57
N GLY A 549 21.03 -25.37 38.15
CA GLY A 549 20.93 -26.77 38.57
C GLY A 549 20.70 -27.73 37.39
N SER A 550 21.22 -28.95 37.49
CA SER A 550 20.89 -30.04 36.56
C SER A 550 19.57 -30.73 36.98
N ASN A 551 18.83 -31.27 36.00
CA ASN A 551 17.53 -31.98 36.12
C ASN A 551 16.24 -31.13 36.05
N LEU A 552 16.20 -30.08 35.23
CA LEU A 552 15.01 -29.26 35.04
C LEU A 552 14.24 -29.68 33.78
N LEU A 553 12.95 -29.99 33.92
CA LEU A 553 12.02 -30.27 32.83
C LEU A 553 11.02 -29.11 32.75
N VAL A 554 11.15 -28.27 31.73
CA VAL A 554 10.18 -27.20 31.43
C VAL A 554 9.22 -27.73 30.37
N ARG A 555 7.92 -27.65 30.66
CA ARG A 555 6.88 -27.93 29.66
C ARG A 555 6.84 -26.79 28.64
N ASP A 556 6.55 -27.13 27.39
CA ASP A 556 6.29 -26.17 26.30
C ASP A 556 5.12 -25.21 26.60
#